data_AF-A0A0P4YK47-F1
#
_entry.id   AF-A0A0P4YK47-F1
#
_cell.length_a   1.000
_cell.length_b   1.000
_cell.length_c   1.000
_cell.angle_alpha   90.00
_cell.angle_beta   90.00
_cell.angle_gamma   90.00
#
_symmetry.space_group_name_H-M   'P 1'
#
loop_
_entity.id
_entity.type
_entity.pdbx_description
1 polymer ?
#
loop_
_entity_poly.entity_id
_entity_poly.type
_entity_poly.pdbx_seq_one_letter_code
_entity_poly.pdbx_strand_id
1 'polypeptide(L)'
;MTLNLTSDVVERLNNSFHKDPKNLLAQNACTKYDPLEMCLSRKRLEEIHHVFTHKVDEVKPMTNQKSSGRCWIFAMLNAMRIPFVKHYNLEEFEFSQAYLFFWDKVERSNYFLNTVVDVAKRGEKVDGRLFAFLLQDPTSDGGQWDMLVNLVTRYGVMPKKCFPDSYSSESSLRMNSILKSKLREYAKLLQDMVGEGVSTEKIREKIEEFMQNIYRIVAICLAIPPKTFTWEYYDKAKQYCVVEKMEPKLFYENFVKSLYNVENKVCLVSDPRPSNPYGKGYTVDCLGNMVGGRKTFYINQPIEILAQLSSQSIEANEGVWLGCEVSKRFSAKHGIEDLQM
;
A
#
# COMPACT_ATOMS: atom_id res chain seq x y z
N MET A 1 1.93 -41.08 -19.76
CA MET A 1 2.19 -42.02 -18.63
C MET A 1 2.05 -41.24 -17.34
N THR A 2 1.24 -41.71 -16.40
CA THR A 2 1.07 -41.07 -15.09
C THR A 2 2.01 -41.73 -14.10
N LEU A 3 2.87 -40.94 -13.44
CA LEU A 3 3.70 -41.45 -12.36
C LEU A 3 2.87 -41.44 -11.06
N ASN A 4 2.42 -42.61 -10.62
CA ASN A 4 1.80 -42.78 -9.31
C ASN A 4 2.89 -42.94 -8.24
N LEU A 5 2.72 -42.33 -7.07
CA LEU A 5 3.62 -42.47 -5.92
C LEU A 5 3.40 -43.80 -5.20
N THR A 6 3.76 -44.91 -5.86
CA THR A 6 3.75 -46.24 -5.25
C THR A 6 4.88 -46.39 -4.23
N SER A 7 4.81 -47.40 -3.35
CA SER A 7 5.86 -47.68 -2.36
C SER A 7 7.24 -47.80 -3.00
N ASP A 8 7.36 -48.53 -4.12
CA ASP A 8 8.63 -48.67 -4.85
C ASP A 8 9.17 -47.33 -5.38
N VAL A 9 8.27 -46.42 -5.81
CA VAL A 9 8.67 -45.08 -6.26
C VAL A 9 9.20 -44.28 -5.07
N VAL A 10 8.49 -44.30 -3.94
CA VAL A 10 8.91 -43.60 -2.71
C VAL A 10 10.24 -44.14 -2.18
N GLU A 11 10.42 -45.46 -2.19
CA GLU A 11 11.68 -46.08 -1.77
C GLU A 11 12.84 -45.67 -2.69
N ARG A 12 12.63 -45.63 -4.01
CA ARG A 12 13.65 -45.11 -4.94
C ARG A 12 13.98 -43.64 -4.69
N LEU A 13 12.99 -42.79 -4.40
CA LEU A 13 13.22 -41.38 -4.03
C LEU A 13 14.03 -41.28 -2.74
N ASN A 14 13.68 -42.09 -1.73
CA ASN A 14 14.37 -42.13 -0.44
C ASN A 14 15.83 -42.57 -0.60
N ASN A 15 16.06 -43.64 -1.35
CA ASN A 15 17.40 -44.13 -1.65
C ASN A 15 18.21 -43.11 -2.47
N SER A 16 17.57 -42.38 -3.39
CA SER A 16 18.23 -41.30 -4.13
C SER A 16 18.61 -40.12 -3.22
N PHE A 17 17.77 -39.78 -2.24
CA PHE A 17 18.06 -38.70 -1.28
C PHE A 17 19.29 -39.03 -0.43
N HIS A 18 19.35 -40.24 0.13
CA HIS A 18 20.42 -40.67 1.03
C HIS A 18 21.77 -40.92 0.32
N LYS A 19 21.79 -41.01 -1.00
CA LYS A 19 23.03 -41.15 -1.79
C LYS A 19 23.87 -39.88 -1.86
N ASP A 20 23.27 -38.69 -1.72
CA ASP A 20 24.00 -37.43 -1.71
C ASP A 20 24.22 -36.96 -0.26
N PRO A 21 25.47 -36.94 0.25
CA PRO A 21 25.74 -36.47 1.61
C PRO A 21 25.34 -35.00 1.84
N LYS A 22 25.24 -34.17 0.79
CA LYS A 22 24.75 -32.79 0.91
C LYS A 22 23.29 -32.73 1.36
N ASN A 23 22.48 -33.71 0.95
CA ASN A 23 21.08 -33.81 1.37
C ASN A 23 20.96 -34.05 2.88
N LEU A 24 21.81 -34.93 3.43
CA LEU A 24 21.85 -35.21 4.87
C LEU A 24 22.34 -34.00 5.66
N LEU A 25 23.37 -33.30 5.17
CA LEU A 25 23.83 -32.04 5.77
C LEU A 25 22.71 -30.98 5.79
N ALA A 26 22.05 -30.78 4.66
CA ALA A 26 20.94 -29.83 4.54
C ALA A 26 19.74 -30.22 5.41
N GLN A 27 19.40 -31.52 5.49
CA GLN A 27 18.35 -32.04 6.36
C GLN A 27 18.64 -31.74 7.82
N ASN A 28 19.86 -32.01 8.30
CA ASN A 28 20.24 -31.74 9.69
C ASN A 28 20.18 -30.25 10.04
N ALA A 29 20.57 -29.37 9.11
CA ALA A 29 20.50 -27.92 9.31
C ALA A 29 19.05 -27.41 9.28
N CYS A 30 18.30 -27.73 8.22
CA CYS A 30 16.96 -27.17 7.96
C CYS A 30 15.87 -27.79 8.85
N THR A 31 16.11 -28.92 9.50
CA THR A 31 15.21 -29.46 10.54
C THR A 31 15.34 -28.73 11.87
N LYS A 32 16.45 -28.00 12.09
CA LYS A 32 16.72 -27.22 13.32
C LYS A 32 16.56 -25.71 13.13
N TYR A 33 16.80 -25.19 11.94
CA TYR A 33 16.82 -23.76 11.64
C TYR A 33 15.96 -23.41 10.42
N ASP A 34 15.60 -22.13 10.32
CA ASP A 34 14.89 -21.60 9.16
C ASP A 34 15.71 -21.82 7.87
N PRO A 35 15.13 -22.42 6.80
CA PRO A 35 15.84 -22.71 5.58
C PRO A 35 16.42 -21.50 4.85
N LEU A 36 15.77 -20.33 4.91
CA LEU A 36 16.28 -19.11 4.27
C LEU A 36 17.51 -18.60 5.00
N GLU A 37 17.48 -18.55 6.33
CA GLU A 37 18.65 -18.18 7.14
C GLU A 37 19.82 -19.15 6.95
N MET A 38 19.54 -20.45 6.71
CA MET A 38 20.57 -21.45 6.39
C MET A 38 21.15 -21.33 4.98
N CYS A 39 20.36 -20.79 4.04
CA CYS A 39 20.79 -20.61 2.66
C CYS A 39 21.54 -19.28 2.44
N LEU A 40 21.59 -18.38 3.42
CA LEU A 40 22.28 -17.10 3.30
C LEU A 40 23.76 -17.29 2.94
N SER A 41 24.17 -16.72 1.81
CA SER A 41 25.55 -16.74 1.36
C SER A 41 26.41 -15.80 2.19
N ARG A 42 27.23 -16.38 3.09
CA ARG A 42 28.18 -15.63 3.92
C ARG A 42 29.10 -14.74 3.08
N LYS A 43 29.58 -15.24 1.94
CA LYS A 43 30.44 -14.48 1.01
C LYS A 43 29.72 -13.24 0.48
N ARG A 44 28.45 -13.37 0.09
CA ARG A 44 27.67 -12.23 -0.41
C ARG A 44 27.43 -11.19 0.68
N LEU A 45 27.17 -11.62 1.91
CA LEU A 45 27.04 -10.70 3.05
C LEU A 45 28.31 -9.88 3.29
N GLU A 46 29.49 -10.42 2.98
CA GLU A 46 30.77 -9.72 3.12
C GLU A 46 31.03 -8.72 1.98
N GLU A 47 30.46 -8.95 0.79
CA GLU A 47 30.61 -8.11 -0.40
C GLU A 47 29.62 -6.94 -0.46
N ILE A 48 28.50 -7.02 0.28
CA ILE A 48 27.44 -6.01 0.24
C ILE A 48 27.75 -4.89 1.25
N HIS A 49 27.76 -3.66 0.74
CA HIS A 49 27.98 -2.46 1.53
C HIS A 49 26.82 -1.47 1.34
N HIS A 50 26.25 -0.97 2.44
CA HIS A 50 25.20 0.08 2.42
C HIS A 50 25.80 1.49 2.21
N VAL A 51 26.64 1.63 1.18
CA VAL A 51 27.29 2.88 0.78
C VAL A 51 26.98 3.13 -0.69
N PHE A 52 26.50 4.32 -1.00
CA PHE A 52 25.97 4.69 -2.31
C PHE A 52 26.62 5.99 -2.78
N THR A 53 26.92 6.10 -4.08
CA THR A 53 27.53 7.29 -4.70
C THR A 53 26.58 8.48 -4.75
N HIS A 54 25.27 8.22 -4.89
CA HIS A 54 24.21 9.23 -4.88
C HIS A 54 23.16 8.85 -3.83
N LYS A 55 22.68 9.84 -3.08
CA LYS A 55 21.72 9.69 -1.98
C LYS A 55 20.81 10.91 -1.93
N VAL A 56 19.55 10.68 -1.59
CA VAL A 56 18.64 11.76 -1.18
C VAL A 56 18.95 12.18 0.26
N ASP A 57 18.54 13.40 0.63
CA ASP A 57 18.66 13.89 1.99
C ASP A 57 17.94 12.96 2.99
N GLU A 58 18.62 12.62 4.09
CA GLU A 58 18.07 11.77 5.14
C GLU A 58 17.09 12.55 6.02
N VAL A 59 15.91 11.97 6.27
CA VAL A 59 14.88 12.54 7.13
C VAL A 59 14.59 11.64 8.33
N LYS A 60 14.58 12.25 9.51
CA LYS A 60 14.25 11.59 10.78
C LYS A 60 12.81 11.88 11.22
N PRO A 61 12.21 11.00 12.03
CA PRO A 61 12.68 9.66 12.37
C PRO A 61 12.41 8.65 11.25
N MET A 62 12.99 7.45 11.37
CA MET A 62 12.55 6.30 10.56
C MET A 62 11.11 5.93 10.91
N THR A 63 10.28 5.70 9.89
CA THR A 63 8.86 5.39 10.06
C THR A 63 8.61 3.90 10.23
N ASN A 64 7.55 3.50 10.92
CA ASN A 64 7.17 2.10 11.10
C ASN A 64 5.65 1.90 10.99
N GLN A 65 5.19 1.17 9.97
CA GLN A 65 3.77 0.92 9.75
C GLN A 65 3.16 -0.14 10.69
N LYS A 66 4.00 -0.87 11.44
CA LYS A 66 3.60 -1.97 12.33
C LYS A 66 2.78 -3.04 11.59
N SER A 67 1.79 -3.63 12.25
CA SER A 67 0.94 -4.70 11.74
C SER A 67 -0.22 -4.12 10.91
N SER A 68 0.10 -3.37 9.87
CA SER A 68 -0.86 -2.79 8.92
C SER A 68 -0.31 -2.86 7.50
N GLY A 69 -1.18 -2.86 6.49
CA GLY A 69 -0.80 -2.87 5.07
C GLY A 69 -0.57 -1.49 4.47
N ARG A 70 -0.09 -0.52 5.26
CA ARG A 70 -0.02 0.91 4.89
C ARG A 70 1.27 1.32 4.14
N CYS A 71 2.07 0.36 3.66
CA CYS A 71 3.38 0.61 3.04
C CYS A 71 3.35 1.70 1.96
N TRP A 72 2.34 1.66 1.08
CA TRP A 72 2.12 2.63 0.02
C TRP A 72 1.93 4.08 0.53
N ILE A 73 1.18 4.27 1.63
CA ILE A 73 1.01 5.57 2.29
C ILE A 73 2.33 6.03 2.90
N PHE A 74 3.00 5.15 3.65
CA PHE A 74 4.28 5.45 4.30
C PHE A 74 5.36 5.84 3.30
N ALA A 75 5.50 5.07 2.21
CA ALA A 75 6.49 5.33 1.17
C ALA A 75 6.26 6.70 0.50
N MET A 76 5.02 7.06 0.17
CA MET A 76 4.73 8.34 -0.46
C MET A 76 4.99 9.52 0.48
N LEU A 77 4.55 9.40 1.74
CA LEU A 77 4.79 10.45 2.73
C LEU A 77 6.28 10.57 3.10
N ASN A 78 7.04 9.47 3.01
CA ASN A 78 8.50 9.49 3.15
C ASN A 78 9.19 10.22 1.99
N ALA A 79 8.75 10.04 0.75
CA ALA A 79 9.24 10.81 -0.39
C ALA A 79 8.86 12.30 -0.27
N MET A 80 7.59 12.58 0.07
CA MET A 80 7.06 13.93 0.22
C MET A 80 7.75 14.74 1.32
N ARG A 81 8.16 14.11 2.44
CA ARG A 81 8.77 14.84 3.55
C ARG A 81 10.23 15.25 3.31
N ILE A 82 10.92 14.67 2.33
CA ILE A 82 12.31 15.04 1.98
C ILE A 82 12.42 16.53 1.63
N PRO A 83 11.73 17.04 0.59
CA PRO A 83 11.81 18.47 0.27
C PRO A 83 11.15 19.34 1.33
N PHE A 84 10.12 18.85 2.03
CA PHE A 84 9.41 19.59 3.07
C PHE A 84 10.31 19.91 4.28
N VAL A 85 11.01 18.90 4.80
CA VAL A 85 11.93 19.03 5.95
C VAL A 85 13.09 19.96 5.63
N LYS A 86 13.62 19.87 4.41
CA LYS A 86 14.66 20.76 3.91
C LYS A 86 14.19 22.19 3.84
N HIS A 87 13.02 22.43 3.22
CA HIS A 87 12.48 23.76 3.00
C HIS A 87 12.14 24.49 4.32
N TYR A 88 11.50 23.80 5.26
CA TYR A 88 11.11 24.37 6.56
C TYR A 88 12.16 24.20 7.66
N ASN A 89 13.39 23.81 7.30
CA ASN A 89 14.51 23.70 8.23
C ASN A 89 14.18 22.84 9.47
N LEU A 90 13.54 21.67 9.28
CA LEU A 90 13.07 20.82 10.37
C LEU A 90 14.12 19.76 10.76
N GLU A 91 14.28 19.50 12.05
CA GLU A 91 15.16 18.41 12.52
C GLU A 91 14.50 17.03 12.34
N GLU A 92 13.23 16.92 12.75
CA GLU A 92 12.43 15.71 12.64
C GLU A 92 11.01 16.04 12.19
N PHE A 93 10.46 15.21 11.28
CA PHE A 93 9.09 15.39 10.82
C PHE A 93 8.48 14.11 10.26
N GLU A 94 7.19 13.93 10.53
CA GLU A 94 6.34 12.96 9.86
C GLU A 94 5.01 13.62 9.51
N PHE A 95 4.50 13.34 8.31
CA PHE A 95 3.08 13.51 8.00
C PHE A 95 2.29 12.39 8.69
N SER A 96 1.02 12.65 9.03
CA SER A 96 0.14 11.65 9.61
C SER A 96 -0.24 10.58 8.57
N GLN A 97 0.30 9.38 8.74
CA GLN A 97 -0.10 8.22 7.93
C GLN A 97 -1.50 7.73 8.32
N ALA A 98 -1.86 7.85 9.61
CA ALA A 98 -3.18 7.54 10.13
C ALA A 98 -4.28 8.42 9.51
N TYR A 99 -3.96 9.68 9.18
CA TYR A 99 -4.90 10.61 8.55
C TYR A 99 -5.33 10.12 7.16
N LEU A 100 -4.36 9.78 6.30
CA LEU A 100 -4.68 9.23 4.98
C LEU A 100 -5.32 7.85 5.07
N PHE A 101 -4.92 7.04 6.06
CA PHE A 101 -5.51 5.72 6.29
C PHE A 101 -7.00 5.81 6.69
N PHE A 102 -7.37 6.77 7.52
CA PHE A 102 -8.77 7.04 7.87
C PHE A 102 -9.61 7.32 6.62
N TRP A 103 -9.16 8.28 5.80
CA TRP A 103 -9.90 8.68 4.60
C TRP A 103 -9.92 7.58 3.53
N ASP A 104 -8.82 6.85 3.35
CA ASP A 104 -8.81 5.68 2.47
C ASP A 104 -9.86 4.65 2.90
N LYS A 105 -9.95 4.36 4.20
CA LYS A 105 -10.87 3.33 4.67
C LYS A 105 -12.33 3.70 4.42
N VAL A 106 -12.69 4.96 4.68
CA VAL A 106 -14.05 5.47 4.43
C VAL A 106 -14.36 5.52 2.93
N GLU A 107 -13.49 6.14 2.13
CA GLU A 107 -13.72 6.29 0.69
C GLU A 107 -13.71 4.95 -0.04
N ARG A 108 -12.82 4.02 0.33
CA ARG A 108 -12.73 2.68 -0.26
C ARG A 108 -13.98 1.86 0.04
N SER A 109 -14.53 1.96 1.23
CA SER A 109 -15.82 1.33 1.55
C SER A 109 -16.95 1.89 0.69
N ASN A 110 -17.02 3.21 0.51
CA ASN A 110 -18.00 3.83 -0.39
C ASN A 110 -17.80 3.40 -1.85
N TYR A 111 -16.55 3.38 -2.32
CA TYR A 111 -16.17 2.90 -3.65
C TYR A 111 -16.59 1.45 -3.87
N PHE A 112 -16.34 0.58 -2.90
CA PHE A 112 -16.74 -0.82 -2.96
C PHE A 112 -18.27 -0.98 -3.10
N LEU A 113 -19.06 -0.29 -2.27
CA LEU A 113 -20.53 -0.38 -2.32
C LEU A 113 -21.09 0.06 -3.68
N ASN A 114 -20.55 1.16 -4.25
CA ASN A 114 -20.92 1.60 -5.59
C ASN A 114 -20.45 0.62 -6.67
N THR A 115 -19.27 0.02 -6.51
CA THR A 115 -18.74 -1.01 -7.42
C THR A 115 -19.63 -2.24 -7.41
N VAL A 116 -20.15 -2.67 -6.27
CA VAL A 116 -21.11 -3.79 -6.18
C VAL A 116 -22.37 -3.49 -7.00
N VAL A 117 -22.93 -2.28 -6.89
CA VAL A 117 -24.11 -1.88 -7.66
C VAL A 117 -23.81 -1.86 -9.16
N ASP A 118 -22.66 -1.32 -9.58
CA ASP A 118 -22.24 -1.32 -10.99
C ASP A 118 -22.08 -2.74 -11.54
N VAL A 119 -21.33 -3.58 -10.83
CA VAL A 119 -21.10 -4.99 -11.15
C VAL A 119 -22.43 -5.75 -11.27
N ALA A 120 -23.35 -5.57 -10.32
CA ALA A 120 -24.68 -6.19 -10.36
C ALA A 120 -25.50 -5.72 -11.57
N LYS A 121 -25.47 -4.42 -11.89
CA LYS A 121 -26.15 -3.85 -13.08
C LYS A 121 -25.57 -4.38 -14.40
N ARG A 122 -24.29 -4.74 -14.44
CA ARG A 122 -23.65 -5.42 -15.60
C ARG A 122 -24.08 -6.89 -15.76
N GLY A 123 -24.85 -7.44 -14.82
CA GLY A 123 -25.33 -8.82 -14.86
C GLY A 123 -24.33 -9.85 -14.32
N GLU A 124 -23.31 -9.41 -13.58
CA GLU A 124 -22.33 -10.30 -12.96
C GLU A 124 -22.97 -11.13 -11.85
N LYS A 125 -22.73 -12.45 -11.89
CA LYS A 125 -23.31 -13.39 -10.92
C LYS A 125 -22.53 -13.39 -9.61
N VAL A 126 -23.22 -13.65 -8.50
CA VAL A 126 -22.63 -13.68 -7.15
C VAL A 126 -21.51 -14.73 -7.00
N ASP A 127 -21.66 -15.86 -7.69
CA ASP A 127 -20.69 -16.97 -7.76
C ASP A 127 -19.71 -16.81 -8.94
N GLY A 128 -19.85 -15.73 -9.71
CA GLY A 128 -18.94 -15.35 -10.78
C GLY A 128 -17.58 -14.90 -10.24
N ARG A 129 -16.55 -15.06 -11.07
CA ARG A 129 -15.15 -14.78 -10.70
C ARG A 129 -14.95 -13.35 -10.18
N LEU A 130 -15.57 -12.36 -10.82
CA LEU A 130 -15.40 -10.96 -10.45
C LEU A 130 -16.02 -10.65 -9.10
N PHE A 131 -17.26 -11.09 -8.88
CA PHE A 131 -17.95 -10.85 -7.62
C PHE A 131 -17.25 -11.57 -6.45
N ALA A 132 -16.82 -12.81 -6.66
CA ALA A 132 -16.02 -13.55 -5.68
C ALA A 132 -14.71 -12.84 -5.32
N PHE A 133 -14.02 -12.26 -6.31
CA PHE A 133 -12.81 -11.46 -6.09
C PHE A 133 -13.10 -10.20 -5.25
N LEU A 134 -14.15 -9.44 -5.58
CA LEU A 134 -14.53 -8.22 -4.84
C LEU A 134 -14.86 -8.52 -3.37
N LEU A 135 -15.49 -9.65 -3.08
CA LEU A 135 -15.85 -10.06 -1.72
C LEU A 135 -14.66 -10.62 -0.90
N GLN A 136 -13.53 -10.95 -1.54
CA GLN A 136 -12.37 -11.52 -0.87
C GLN A 136 -11.77 -10.53 0.14
N ASP A 137 -11.46 -9.30 -0.31
CA ASP A 137 -10.90 -8.25 0.53
C ASP A 137 -11.42 -6.85 0.14
N PRO A 138 -12.69 -6.52 0.45
CA PRO A 138 -13.34 -5.27 0.01
C PRO A 138 -12.73 -3.99 0.63
N THR A 139 -11.89 -4.14 1.65
CA THR A 139 -11.35 -3.01 2.42
C THR A 139 -9.91 -3.31 2.84
N SER A 140 -9.12 -3.80 1.89
CA SER A 140 -7.68 -4.01 2.10
C SER A 140 -6.99 -2.72 2.54
N ASP A 141 -5.88 -2.84 3.25
CA ASP A 141 -5.08 -1.67 3.63
C ASP A 141 -4.21 -1.17 2.47
N GLY A 142 -3.86 -2.06 1.52
CA GLY A 142 -3.00 -1.74 0.40
C GLY A 142 -3.68 -0.86 -0.65
N GLY A 143 -2.88 -0.10 -1.39
CA GLY A 143 -3.35 0.79 -2.43
C GLY A 143 -2.27 1.11 -3.47
N GLN A 144 -2.59 2.06 -4.35
CA GLN A 144 -1.78 2.41 -5.52
C GLN A 144 -1.54 3.92 -5.58
N TRP A 145 -0.65 4.36 -6.47
CA TRP A 145 -0.28 5.78 -6.58
C TRP A 145 -1.49 6.71 -6.83
N ASP A 146 -2.33 6.44 -7.82
CA ASP A 146 -3.50 7.29 -8.09
C ASP A 146 -4.52 7.32 -6.94
N MET A 147 -4.58 6.26 -6.13
CA MET A 147 -5.40 6.24 -4.91
C MET A 147 -4.86 7.24 -3.87
N LEU A 148 -3.54 7.41 -3.78
CA LEU A 148 -2.92 8.45 -2.95
C LEU A 148 -3.20 9.84 -3.50
N VAL A 149 -3.13 10.01 -4.83
CA VAL A 149 -3.46 11.29 -5.48
C VAL A 149 -4.90 11.68 -5.13
N ASN A 150 -5.86 10.75 -5.22
CA ASN A 150 -7.25 10.98 -4.82
C ASN A 150 -7.35 11.48 -3.38
N LEU A 151 -6.66 10.84 -2.44
CA LEU A 151 -6.71 11.20 -1.02
C LEU A 151 -6.08 12.56 -0.75
N VAL A 152 -4.87 12.80 -1.25
CA VAL A 152 -4.12 14.04 -1.02
C VAL A 152 -4.80 15.23 -1.70
N THR A 153 -5.35 15.08 -2.89
CA THR A 153 -6.04 16.18 -3.58
C THR A 153 -7.40 16.52 -2.95
N ARG A 154 -8.13 15.52 -2.43
CA ARG A 154 -9.42 15.75 -1.76
C ARG A 154 -9.27 16.24 -0.32
N TYR A 155 -8.37 15.62 0.45
CA TYR A 155 -8.26 15.81 1.90
C TYR A 155 -6.98 16.54 2.33
N GLY A 156 -5.95 16.58 1.50
CA GLY A 156 -4.65 17.13 1.85
C GLY A 156 -3.82 16.20 2.73
N VAL A 157 -2.93 16.79 3.51
CA VAL A 157 -2.07 16.10 4.48
C VAL A 157 -1.96 16.94 5.75
N MET A 158 -1.47 16.35 6.83
CA MET A 158 -1.21 17.08 8.06
C MET A 158 -0.04 16.48 8.84
N PRO A 159 0.59 17.23 9.77
CA PRO A 159 1.64 16.70 10.64
C PRO A 159 1.14 15.56 11.52
N LYS A 160 1.97 14.53 11.75
CA LYS A 160 1.66 13.37 12.59
C LYS A 160 1.27 13.74 14.02
N LYS A 161 1.89 14.79 14.58
CA LYS A 161 1.57 15.30 15.92
C LYS A 161 0.11 15.79 16.04
N CYS A 162 -0.51 16.20 14.94
CA CYS A 162 -1.88 16.71 14.91
C CYS A 162 -2.92 15.60 14.69
N PHE A 163 -2.50 14.40 14.26
CA PHE A 163 -3.33 13.20 14.20
C PHE A 163 -2.45 11.94 14.32
N PRO A 164 -2.19 11.46 15.55
CA PRO A 164 -1.26 10.37 15.80
C PRO A 164 -1.84 9.01 15.39
N ASP A 165 -0.99 7.99 15.32
CA ASP A 165 -1.43 6.60 15.16
C ASP A 165 -2.28 6.15 16.36
N SER A 166 -3.37 5.44 16.07
CA SER A 166 -4.17 4.69 17.05
C SER A 166 -3.75 3.22 17.06
N TYR A 167 -4.23 2.46 18.06
CA TYR A 167 -4.03 1.01 18.11
C TYR A 167 -4.44 0.32 16.79
N SER A 168 -5.61 0.67 16.23
CA SER A 168 -6.10 0.03 15.01
C SER A 168 -5.35 0.47 13.75
N SER A 169 -4.68 1.63 13.79
CA SER A 169 -3.80 2.04 12.68
C SER A 169 -2.49 1.23 12.68
N GLU A 170 -2.00 0.83 13.85
CA GLU A 170 -0.80 -0.02 13.99
C GLU A 170 -1.11 -1.54 13.96
N SER A 171 -2.38 -1.92 14.13
CA SER A 171 -2.86 -3.31 14.15
C SER A 171 -4.27 -3.40 13.55
N SER A 172 -4.35 -3.32 12.22
CA SER A 172 -5.61 -3.10 11.49
C SER A 172 -6.49 -4.34 11.32
N LEU A 173 -5.96 -5.54 11.61
CA LEU A 173 -6.63 -6.83 11.36
C LEU A 173 -8.07 -6.88 11.91
N ARG A 174 -8.28 -6.43 13.16
CA ARG A 174 -9.59 -6.52 13.83
C ARG A 174 -10.60 -5.55 13.23
N MET A 175 -10.20 -4.28 13.04
CA MET A 175 -11.05 -3.28 12.38
C MET A 175 -11.44 -3.74 10.98
N ASN A 176 -10.47 -4.23 10.19
CA ASN A 176 -10.72 -4.74 8.86
C ASN A 176 -11.65 -5.96 8.86
N SER A 177 -11.54 -6.87 9.84
CA SER A 177 -12.48 -8.01 9.95
C SER A 177 -13.93 -7.56 10.14
N ILE A 178 -14.16 -6.59 11.02
CA ILE A 178 -15.49 -6.01 11.26
C ILE A 178 -16.02 -5.33 10.00
N LEU A 179 -15.21 -4.49 9.35
CA LEU A 179 -15.58 -3.81 8.12
C LEU A 179 -15.89 -4.81 6.99
N LYS A 180 -15.07 -5.84 6.79
CA LYS A 180 -15.30 -6.89 5.80
C LYS A 180 -16.63 -7.60 6.02
N SER A 181 -16.96 -7.91 7.27
CA SER A 181 -18.25 -8.53 7.63
C SER A 181 -19.43 -7.65 7.19
N LYS A 182 -19.41 -6.36 7.56
CA LYS A 182 -20.48 -5.41 7.19
C LYS A 182 -20.54 -5.16 5.68
N LEU A 183 -19.40 -4.99 5.01
CA LEU A 183 -19.38 -4.75 3.56
C LEU A 183 -19.92 -5.95 2.76
N ARG A 184 -19.69 -7.18 3.23
CA ARG A 184 -20.27 -8.38 2.58
C ARG A 184 -21.79 -8.47 2.78
N GLU A 185 -22.28 -8.17 3.99
CA GLU A 185 -23.72 -8.04 4.24
C GLU A 185 -24.35 -6.99 3.32
N TYR A 186 -23.74 -5.81 3.24
CA TYR A 186 -24.22 -4.72 2.39
C TYR A 186 -24.16 -5.06 0.91
N ALA A 187 -23.13 -5.78 0.47
CA ALA A 187 -23.05 -6.23 -0.91
C ALA A 187 -24.21 -7.15 -1.30
N LYS A 188 -24.62 -8.07 -0.42
CA LYS A 188 -25.79 -8.93 -0.64
C LYS A 188 -27.07 -8.09 -0.76
N LEU A 189 -27.29 -7.16 0.17
CA LEU A 189 -28.48 -6.30 0.16
C LEU A 189 -28.56 -5.44 -1.11
N LEU A 190 -27.43 -4.84 -1.53
CA LEU A 190 -27.39 -4.04 -2.75
C LEU A 190 -27.63 -4.87 -4.01
N GLN A 191 -27.11 -6.10 -4.05
CA GLN A 191 -27.38 -7.03 -5.14
C GLN A 191 -28.87 -7.38 -5.24
N ASP A 192 -29.52 -7.69 -4.11
CA ASP A 192 -30.95 -7.99 -4.07
C ASP A 192 -31.76 -6.80 -4.58
N MET A 193 -31.45 -5.60 -4.11
CA MET A 193 -32.11 -4.37 -4.57
C MET A 193 -31.96 -4.15 -6.08
N VAL A 194 -30.78 -4.43 -6.65
CA VAL A 194 -30.58 -4.34 -8.10
C VAL A 194 -31.39 -5.41 -8.83
N GLY A 195 -31.42 -6.65 -8.33
CA GLY A 195 -32.20 -7.76 -8.90
C GLY A 195 -33.71 -7.54 -8.86
N GLU A 196 -34.21 -6.88 -7.81
CA GLU A 196 -35.61 -6.48 -7.64
C GLU A 196 -36.00 -5.24 -8.47
N GLY A 197 -35.05 -4.61 -9.16
CA GLY A 197 -35.31 -3.42 -9.96
C GLY A 197 -35.58 -2.16 -9.13
N VAL A 198 -35.03 -2.08 -7.91
CA VAL A 198 -35.14 -0.89 -7.05
C VAL A 198 -34.48 0.32 -7.74
N SER A 199 -35.10 1.51 -7.59
CA SER A 199 -34.60 2.73 -8.23
C SER A 199 -33.20 3.12 -7.74
N THR A 200 -32.44 3.82 -8.59
CA THR A 200 -31.07 4.24 -8.27
C THR A 200 -31.04 5.19 -7.07
N GLU A 201 -32.07 6.02 -6.90
CA GLU A 201 -32.25 6.95 -5.77
C GLU A 201 -32.36 6.18 -4.46
N LYS A 202 -33.21 5.14 -4.38
CA LYS A 202 -33.37 4.31 -3.19
C LYS A 202 -32.10 3.50 -2.87
N ILE A 203 -31.40 3.02 -3.90
CA ILE A 203 -30.10 2.35 -3.72
C ILE A 203 -29.09 3.33 -3.12
N ARG A 204 -29.06 4.58 -3.59
CA ARG A 204 -28.18 5.62 -3.06
C ARG A 204 -28.50 5.93 -1.59
N GLU A 205 -29.77 6.13 -1.25
CA GLU A 205 -30.21 6.32 0.15
C GLU A 205 -29.71 5.17 1.04
N LYS A 206 -29.77 3.94 0.53
CA LYS A 206 -29.29 2.77 1.26
C LYS A 206 -27.78 2.75 1.45
N ILE A 207 -27.01 3.14 0.44
CA ILE A 207 -25.55 3.31 0.56
C ILE A 207 -25.22 4.36 1.61
N GLU A 208 -25.96 5.48 1.66
CA GLU A 208 -25.77 6.53 2.66
C GLU A 208 -26.00 5.99 4.09
N GLU A 209 -27.04 5.18 4.32
CA GLU A 209 -27.25 4.49 5.61
C GLU A 209 -26.10 3.53 5.97
N PHE A 210 -25.63 2.73 5.00
CA PHE A 210 -24.52 1.81 5.21
C PHE A 210 -23.23 2.55 5.56
N MET A 211 -22.98 3.68 4.89
CA MET A 211 -21.80 4.51 5.15
C MET A 211 -21.82 5.16 6.54
N GLN A 212 -22.98 5.44 7.14
CA GLN A 212 -23.04 5.88 8.54
C GLN A 212 -22.47 4.83 9.50
N ASN A 213 -22.76 3.55 9.27
CA ASN A 213 -22.23 2.46 10.07
C ASN A 213 -20.74 2.24 9.85
N ILE A 214 -20.29 2.28 8.58
CA ILE A 214 -18.87 2.21 8.23
C ILE A 214 -18.09 3.34 8.90
N TYR A 215 -18.55 4.59 8.74
CA TYR A 215 -17.90 5.76 9.33
C TYR A 215 -17.82 5.63 10.86
N ARG A 216 -18.90 5.15 11.51
CA ARG A 216 -18.89 4.89 12.96
C ARG A 216 -17.81 3.90 13.38
N ILE A 217 -17.66 2.78 12.66
CA ILE A 217 -16.62 1.78 12.95
C ILE A 217 -15.22 2.40 12.79
N VAL A 218 -14.97 3.06 11.66
CA VAL A 218 -13.66 3.68 11.38
C VAL A 218 -13.33 4.76 12.41
N ALA A 219 -14.29 5.64 12.73
CA ALA A 219 -14.13 6.70 13.72
C ALA A 219 -13.87 6.18 15.14
N ILE A 220 -14.52 5.08 15.55
CA ILE A 220 -14.24 4.44 16.85
C ILE A 220 -12.81 3.86 16.87
N CYS A 221 -12.37 3.25 15.78
CA CYS A 221 -11.08 2.57 15.71
C CYS A 221 -9.88 3.51 15.50
N LEU A 222 -10.06 4.60 14.76
CA LEU A 222 -8.99 5.50 14.30
C LEU A 222 -9.10 6.94 14.84
N ALA A 223 -10.15 7.25 15.60
CA ALA A 223 -10.58 8.63 15.91
C ALA A 223 -11.04 9.40 14.65
N ILE A 224 -11.60 10.58 14.87
CA ILE A 224 -12.07 11.46 13.80
C ILE A 224 -10.98 12.50 13.51
N PRO A 225 -10.48 12.61 12.27
CA PRO A 225 -9.56 13.67 11.90
C PRO A 225 -10.15 15.06 12.16
N PRO A 226 -9.40 15.99 12.77
CA PRO A 226 -9.90 17.32 13.04
C PRO A 226 -10.06 18.11 11.73
N LYS A 227 -11.09 18.96 11.66
CA LYS A 227 -11.32 19.82 10.48
C LYS A 227 -10.21 20.87 10.31
N THR A 228 -9.74 21.41 11.43
CA THR A 228 -8.60 22.34 11.49
C THR A 228 -7.65 21.90 12.59
N PHE A 229 -6.37 22.24 12.47
CA PHE A 229 -5.36 21.96 13.47
C PHE A 229 -4.43 23.17 13.67
N THR A 230 -3.80 23.22 14.84
CA THR A 230 -2.65 24.09 15.09
C THR A 230 -1.40 23.21 15.20
N TRP A 231 -0.35 23.58 14.47
CA TRP A 231 0.94 22.88 14.52
C TRP A 231 2.03 23.84 14.99
N GLU A 232 2.52 23.59 16.19
CA GLU A 232 3.65 24.30 16.80
C GLU A 232 4.91 23.45 16.70
N TYR A 233 6.03 24.07 16.36
CA TYR A 233 7.31 23.41 16.25
C TYR A 233 8.47 24.38 16.45
N TYR A 234 9.65 23.84 16.71
CA TYR A 234 10.91 24.56 16.60
C TYR A 234 11.61 24.12 15.33
N ASP A 235 12.16 25.06 14.58
CA ASP A 235 13.06 24.77 13.48
C ASP A 235 14.47 24.40 14.01
N LYS A 236 15.42 24.07 13.12
CA LYS A 236 16.81 23.77 13.52
C LYS A 236 17.53 24.97 14.14
N ALA A 237 17.09 26.20 13.87
CA ALA A 237 17.62 27.40 14.51
C ALA A 237 17.00 27.65 15.91
N LYS A 238 16.16 26.73 16.40
CA LYS A 238 15.41 26.83 17.67
C LYS A 238 14.43 28.00 17.70
N GLN A 239 14.00 28.48 16.53
CA GLN A 239 12.96 29.49 16.42
C GLN A 239 11.60 28.82 16.57
N TYR A 240 10.75 29.37 17.43
CA TYR A 240 9.36 28.92 17.56
C TYR A 240 8.57 29.31 16.32
N CYS A 241 7.87 28.34 15.75
CA CYS A 241 7.02 28.48 14.57
C CYS A 241 5.65 27.91 14.86
N VAL A 242 4.61 28.51 14.30
CA VAL A 242 3.24 28.07 14.45
C VAL A 242 2.47 28.17 13.13
N VAL A 243 1.67 27.15 12.84
CA VAL A 243 0.67 27.14 11.79
C VAL A 243 -0.69 27.02 12.48
N GLU A 244 -1.44 28.12 12.56
CA GLU A 244 -2.70 28.20 13.32
C GLU A 244 -3.93 27.89 12.47
N LYS A 245 -4.93 27.22 13.08
CA LYS A 245 -6.28 27.00 12.51
C LYS A 245 -6.27 26.54 11.05
N MET A 246 -5.38 25.62 10.73
CA MET A 246 -5.13 25.17 9.37
C MET A 246 -6.00 23.97 9.00
N GLU A 247 -6.64 24.03 7.83
CA GLU A 247 -7.29 22.85 7.24
C GLU A 247 -6.24 21.97 6.54
N PRO A 248 -6.31 20.63 6.66
CA PRO A 248 -5.34 19.73 6.00
C PRO A 248 -5.22 19.91 4.48
N LYS A 249 -6.33 20.24 3.81
CA LYS A 249 -6.32 20.55 2.37
C LYS A 249 -5.52 21.82 2.06
N LEU A 250 -5.78 22.90 2.80
CA LEU A 250 -5.06 24.16 2.66
C LEU A 250 -3.59 24.00 3.09
N PHE A 251 -3.29 23.14 4.06
CA PHE A 251 -1.91 22.83 4.43
C PHE A 251 -1.16 22.20 3.25
N TYR A 252 -1.76 21.21 2.58
CA TYR A 252 -1.17 20.65 1.37
C TYR A 252 -1.00 21.72 0.29
N GLU A 253 -2.04 22.48 -0.03
CA GLU A 253 -2.02 23.48 -1.11
C GLU A 253 -0.97 24.58 -0.87
N ASN A 254 -0.85 25.07 0.36
CA ASN A 254 -0.02 26.24 0.68
C ASN A 254 1.42 25.89 1.11
N PHE A 255 1.64 24.73 1.74
CA PHE A 255 2.93 24.38 2.35
C PHE A 255 3.63 23.19 1.68
N VAL A 256 2.90 22.35 0.94
CA VAL A 256 3.46 21.08 0.44
C VAL A 256 3.47 21.04 -1.08
N LYS A 257 2.38 21.45 -1.74
CA LYS A 257 2.16 21.23 -3.18
C LYS A 257 3.24 21.86 -4.06
N SER A 258 3.76 23.03 -3.69
CA SER A 258 4.86 23.69 -4.41
C SER A 258 6.19 22.91 -4.32
N LEU A 259 6.38 22.13 -3.26
CA LEU A 259 7.58 21.33 -3.01
C LEU A 259 7.43 19.90 -3.54
N TYR A 260 6.23 19.35 -3.43
CA TYR A 260 5.91 17.98 -3.83
C TYR A 260 4.45 17.90 -4.30
N ASN A 261 4.23 18.16 -5.59
CA ASN A 261 2.91 18.02 -6.20
C ASN A 261 2.67 16.56 -6.64
N VAL A 262 1.74 15.87 -5.98
CA VAL A 262 1.40 14.48 -6.32
C VAL A 262 0.80 14.34 -7.73
N GLU A 263 0.20 15.41 -8.27
CA GLU A 263 -0.43 15.41 -9.59
C GLU A 263 0.58 15.48 -10.74
N ASN A 264 1.80 15.93 -10.46
CA ASN A 264 2.89 16.02 -11.44
C ASN A 264 3.71 14.72 -11.53
N LYS A 265 3.36 13.70 -10.75
CA LYS A 265 4.06 12.41 -10.73
C LYS A 265 3.36 11.42 -11.65
N VAL A 266 4.14 10.56 -12.30
CA VAL A 266 3.65 9.52 -13.21
C VAL A 266 3.93 8.13 -12.66
N CYS A 267 2.99 7.20 -12.81
CA CYS A 267 3.16 5.82 -12.38
C CYS A 267 3.63 4.95 -13.55
N LEU A 268 4.89 4.55 -13.50
CA LEU A 268 5.49 3.61 -14.45
C LEU A 268 5.47 2.20 -13.86
N VAL A 269 5.22 1.21 -14.70
CA VAL A 269 5.33 -0.22 -14.35
C VAL A 269 6.19 -0.93 -15.39
N SER A 270 6.79 -2.05 -14.98
CA SER A 270 7.40 -3.00 -15.90
C SER A 270 6.66 -4.33 -15.81
N ASP A 271 5.72 -4.51 -16.73
CA ASP A 271 4.97 -5.73 -16.90
C ASP A 271 5.46 -6.47 -18.15
N PRO A 272 6.26 -7.55 -18.00
CA PRO A 272 6.87 -8.26 -19.12
C PRO A 272 5.93 -9.27 -19.78
N ARG A 273 4.66 -9.36 -19.36
CA ARG A 273 3.71 -10.32 -19.95
C ARG A 273 3.50 -9.99 -21.44
N PRO A 274 3.58 -10.97 -22.35
CA PRO A 274 3.45 -10.73 -23.79
C PRO A 274 2.15 -10.04 -24.22
N SER A 275 1.06 -10.21 -23.47
CA SER A 275 -0.22 -9.55 -23.74
C SER A 275 -0.21 -8.03 -23.47
N ASN A 276 0.81 -7.54 -22.76
CA ASN A 276 0.89 -6.18 -22.26
C ASN A 276 2.12 -5.47 -22.86
N PRO A 277 2.09 -5.08 -24.14
CA PRO A 277 3.24 -4.43 -24.78
C PRO A 277 3.66 -3.14 -24.07
N TYR A 278 4.98 -2.87 -24.07
CA TYR A 278 5.53 -1.61 -23.58
C TYR A 278 5.07 -0.40 -24.41
N GLY A 279 5.15 0.80 -23.82
CA GLY A 279 4.68 2.05 -24.43
C GLY A 279 3.16 2.21 -24.42
N LYS A 280 2.43 1.40 -23.63
CA LYS A 280 0.97 1.45 -23.52
C LYS A 280 0.53 1.80 -22.09
N GLY A 281 -0.66 2.40 -22.02
CA GLY A 281 -1.35 2.70 -20.77
C GLY A 281 -2.32 1.60 -20.37
N TYR A 282 -2.37 1.27 -19.08
CA TYR A 282 -3.24 0.24 -18.52
C TYR A 282 -3.98 0.75 -17.30
N THR A 283 -5.17 0.19 -17.09
CA THR A 283 -5.93 0.32 -15.85
C THR A 283 -6.43 -1.06 -15.45
N VAL A 284 -6.80 -1.24 -14.19
CA VAL A 284 -7.35 -2.50 -13.68
C VAL A 284 -8.80 -2.26 -13.31
N ASP A 285 -9.71 -3.05 -13.87
CA ASP A 285 -11.13 -2.92 -13.59
C ASP A 285 -11.41 -3.07 -12.09
N CYS A 286 -12.32 -2.25 -11.56
CA CYS A 286 -12.68 -2.20 -10.14
C CYS A 286 -11.51 -1.89 -9.16
N LEU A 287 -10.32 -1.46 -9.63
CA LEU A 287 -9.20 -1.07 -8.77
C LEU A 287 -9.22 0.43 -8.47
N GLY A 288 -9.89 0.80 -7.38
CA GLY A 288 -9.98 2.19 -6.91
C GLY A 288 -10.26 2.30 -5.42
N ASN A 289 -10.26 3.54 -4.93
CA ASN A 289 -10.61 3.86 -3.54
C ASN A 289 -11.59 5.02 -3.42
N MET A 290 -12.00 5.69 -4.50
CA MET A 290 -12.83 6.89 -4.42
C MET A 290 -13.79 6.97 -5.61
N VAL A 291 -15.08 7.12 -5.35
CA VAL A 291 -16.10 7.29 -6.40
C VAL A 291 -15.88 8.63 -7.09
N GLY A 292 -15.78 8.60 -8.43
CA GLY A 292 -15.47 9.79 -9.24
C GLY A 292 -14.02 10.27 -9.13
N GLY A 293 -13.15 9.54 -8.43
CA GLY A 293 -11.72 9.82 -8.36
C GLY A 293 -10.97 9.43 -9.64
N ARG A 294 -9.68 9.72 -9.67
CA ARG A 294 -8.75 9.24 -10.70
C ARG A 294 -8.73 7.72 -10.71
N LYS A 295 -8.75 7.15 -11.91
CA LYS A 295 -8.54 5.71 -12.12
C LYS A 295 -7.07 5.39 -11.90
N THR A 296 -6.80 4.22 -11.34
CA THR A 296 -5.43 3.68 -11.28
C THR A 296 -4.91 3.50 -12.69
N PHE A 297 -3.81 4.17 -13.02
CA PHE A 297 -3.27 4.19 -14.37
C PHE A 297 -1.77 3.89 -14.37
N TYR A 298 -1.38 2.95 -15.21
CA TYR A 298 0.01 2.51 -15.34
C TYR A 298 0.51 2.74 -16.76
N ILE A 299 1.72 3.28 -16.89
CA ILE A 299 2.41 3.35 -18.17
C ILE A 299 3.44 2.22 -18.19
N ASN A 300 3.22 1.20 -19.03
CA ASN A 300 4.10 0.05 -19.11
C ASN A 300 5.37 0.40 -19.88
N GLN A 301 6.54 0.17 -19.29
CA GLN A 301 7.86 0.45 -19.86
C GLN A 301 8.86 -0.65 -19.51
N PRO A 302 9.94 -0.81 -20.30
CA PRO A 302 11.05 -1.69 -19.93
C PRO A 302 11.66 -1.30 -18.58
N ILE A 303 12.16 -2.28 -17.83
CA ILE A 303 12.71 -2.05 -16.48
C ILE A 303 13.92 -1.10 -16.49
N GLU A 304 14.66 -1.07 -17.59
CA GLU A 304 15.81 -0.18 -17.78
C GLU A 304 15.41 1.29 -17.75
N ILE A 305 14.23 1.62 -18.30
CA ILE A 305 13.68 2.98 -18.27
C ILE A 305 13.28 3.37 -16.86
N LEU A 306 12.64 2.45 -16.12
CA LEU A 306 12.30 2.69 -14.71
C LEU A 306 13.57 2.93 -13.88
N ALA A 307 14.61 2.13 -14.08
CA ALA A 307 15.88 2.28 -13.36
C ALA A 307 16.56 3.61 -13.69
N GLN A 308 16.62 4.00 -14.98
CA GLN A 308 17.21 5.26 -15.43
C GLN A 308 16.50 6.47 -14.80
N LEU A 309 15.17 6.52 -14.90
CA LEU A 309 14.38 7.62 -14.34
C LEU A 309 14.45 7.67 -12.81
N SER A 310 14.52 6.51 -12.16
CA SER A 310 14.72 6.46 -10.70
C SER A 310 16.07 7.05 -10.30
N SER A 311 17.15 6.73 -11.04
CA SER A 311 18.48 7.33 -10.81
C SER A 311 18.45 8.85 -10.95
N GLN A 312 17.83 9.35 -12.03
CA GLN A 312 17.72 10.79 -12.28
C GLN A 312 16.93 11.51 -11.17
N SER A 313 15.87 10.89 -10.65
CA SER A 313 15.12 11.42 -9.50
C SER A 313 15.98 11.51 -8.24
N ILE A 314 16.76 10.46 -7.95
CA ILE A 314 17.67 10.44 -6.78
C ILE A 314 18.78 11.50 -6.93
N GLU A 315 19.37 11.64 -8.12
CA GLU A 315 20.35 12.68 -8.43
C GLU A 315 19.76 14.10 -8.27
N ALA A 316 18.47 14.25 -8.54
CA ALA A 316 17.71 15.49 -8.30
C ALA A 316 17.23 15.65 -6.84
N ASN A 317 17.68 14.81 -5.91
CA ASN A 317 17.31 14.80 -4.50
C ASN A 317 15.79 14.60 -4.25
N GLU A 318 15.12 13.85 -5.11
CA GLU A 318 13.71 13.48 -4.96
C GLU A 318 13.57 11.96 -4.79
N GLY A 319 12.98 11.55 -3.66
CA GLY A 319 12.76 10.14 -3.34
C GLY A 319 11.73 9.48 -4.28
N VAL A 320 11.98 8.22 -4.65
CA VAL A 320 11.14 7.47 -5.58
C VAL A 320 10.21 6.51 -4.82
N TRP A 321 8.90 6.63 -5.05
CA TRP A 321 7.94 5.63 -4.61
C TRP A 321 8.02 4.39 -5.51
N LEU A 322 8.22 3.22 -4.93
CA LEU A 322 8.38 1.96 -5.66
C LEU A 322 7.51 0.87 -5.05
N GLY A 323 6.84 0.10 -5.92
CA GLY A 323 6.24 -1.18 -5.56
C GLY A 323 7.11 -2.33 -6.04
N CYS A 324 7.38 -3.30 -5.16
CA CYS A 324 8.08 -4.54 -5.48
C CYS A 324 7.50 -5.72 -4.67
N GLU A 325 7.87 -6.94 -5.07
CA GLU A 325 7.59 -8.13 -4.28
C GLU A 325 8.72 -8.35 -3.26
N VAL A 326 8.66 -7.58 -2.17
CA VAL A 326 9.73 -7.46 -1.17
C VAL A 326 10.11 -8.78 -0.48
N SER A 327 9.26 -9.82 -0.51
CA SER A 327 9.56 -11.09 0.15
C SER A 327 10.55 -11.97 -0.63
N LYS A 328 10.81 -11.65 -1.92
CA LYS A 328 11.63 -12.49 -2.78
C LYS A 328 13.09 -12.14 -2.61
N ARG A 329 13.91 -13.14 -2.28
CA ARG A 329 15.37 -12.99 -2.16
C ARG A 329 15.78 -11.88 -1.19
N PHE A 330 15.03 -11.78 -0.09
CA PHE A 330 15.17 -10.73 0.90
C PHE A 330 15.54 -11.28 2.27
N SER A 331 16.57 -10.69 2.89
CA SER A 331 16.91 -10.94 4.30
C SER A 331 16.52 -9.71 5.11
N ALA A 332 15.42 -9.83 5.85
CA ALA A 332 14.89 -8.74 6.67
C ALA A 332 15.86 -8.30 7.76
N LYS A 333 16.59 -9.25 8.37
CA LYS A 333 17.54 -8.97 9.45
C LYS A 333 18.74 -8.14 8.97
N HIS A 334 19.18 -8.36 7.73
CA HIS A 334 20.34 -7.68 7.16
C HIS A 334 19.94 -6.48 6.27
N GLY A 335 18.67 -6.36 5.89
CA GLY A 335 18.18 -5.30 5.00
C GLY A 335 18.77 -5.42 3.60
N ILE A 336 18.74 -6.63 3.03
CA ILE A 336 19.36 -6.96 1.73
C ILE A 336 18.34 -7.67 0.85
N GLU A 337 18.16 -7.20 -0.38
CA GLU A 337 17.40 -7.85 -1.46
C GLU A 337 18.35 -8.12 -2.63
N ASP A 338 18.76 -9.39 -2.83
CA ASP A 338 19.80 -9.77 -3.80
C ASP A 338 19.53 -11.16 -4.38
N LEU A 339 19.53 -11.27 -5.72
CA LEU A 339 19.31 -12.52 -6.46
C LEU A 339 20.34 -13.61 -6.14
N GLN A 340 21.54 -13.23 -5.71
CA GLN A 340 22.64 -14.14 -5.39
C GLN A 340 22.76 -14.45 -3.89
N MET A 341 21.82 -13.97 -3.07
CA MET A 341 21.83 -14.14 -1.61
C MET A 341 21.66 -15.59 -1.18
#